data_AF-A0A323TXN8-F1
#
_entry.id   AF-A0A323TXN8-F1
#
_cell.length_a   1.000
_cell.length_b   1.000
_cell.length_c   1.000
_cell.angle_alpha   90.00
_cell.angle_beta   90.00
_cell.angle_gamma   90.00
#
_symmetry.space_group_name_H-M   'P 1'
#
loop_
_entity.id
_entity.type
_entity.pdbx_description
1 polymer ?
#
loop_
_entity_poly.entity_id
_entity_poly.type
_entity_poly.pdbx_seq_one_letter_code
_entity_poly.pdbx_strand_id
1 'polypeptide(L)' 'MTQLVREEENHHFILFLVEEVLTVHAKNEWPSPTIKQISYKIGCSEESILESLEFGTFEPVTLLQ' A
#
# COMPACT_ATOMS: atom_id res chain seq x y z
N MET A 1 12.83 -8.20 18.27
CA MET A 1 13.36 -8.15 16.88
C MET A 1 12.44 -8.85 15.87
N THR A 2 11.70 -9.90 16.23
CA THR A 2 10.77 -10.61 15.31
C THR A 2 9.44 -9.91 15.02
N GLN A 3 8.99 -8.99 15.88
CA GLN A 3 7.73 -8.28 15.71
C GLN A 3 7.83 -7.15 14.67
N LEU A 4 8.91 -6.35 14.73
CA LEU A 4 9.20 -5.28 13.77
C LEU A 4 9.27 -5.78 12.32
N VAL A 5 9.93 -6.92 12.09
CA VAL A 5 10.04 -7.50 10.73
C VAL A 5 8.68 -7.91 10.17
N ARG A 6 7.77 -8.42 11.03
CA ARG A 6 6.40 -8.79 10.59
C ARG A 6 5.53 -7.57 10.31
N GLU A 7 5.71 -6.50 11.07
CA GLU A 7 4.99 -5.24 10.86
C GLU A 7 5.46 -4.57 9.56
N GLU A 8 6.77 -4.54 9.28
CA GLU A 8 7.34 -4.07 8.01
C GLU A 8 6.86 -4.90 6.79
N GLU A 9 6.84 -6.22 6.89
CA GLU A 9 6.30 -7.11 5.84
C GLU A 9 4.81 -6.85 5.57
N ASN A 10 4.05 -6.51 6.62
CA ASN A 10 2.62 -6.23 6.50
C ASN A 10 2.35 -4.87 5.82
N HIS A 11 3.14 -3.84 6.15
CA HIS A 11 3.02 -2.53 5.49
C HIS A 11 3.38 -2.60 4.01
N HIS A 12 4.48 -3.28 3.66
CA HIS A 12 4.86 -3.50 2.26
C HIS A 12 3.74 -4.20 1.47
N PHE A 13 3.14 -5.24 2.04
CA PHE A 13 2.07 -5.98 1.38
C PHE A 13 0.82 -5.10 1.16
N ILE A 14 0.42 -4.31 2.16
CA ILE A 14 -0.69 -3.37 2.04
C ILE A 14 -0.40 -2.31 0.96
N LEU A 15 0.80 -1.73 0.96
CA LEU A 15 1.20 -0.74 -0.04
C LEU A 15 1.20 -1.30 -1.46
N PHE A 16 1.68 -2.53 -1.64
CA PHE A 16 1.62 -3.22 -2.93
C PHE A 16 0.18 -3.36 -3.43
N LEU A 17 -0.76 -3.79 -2.58
CA LEU A 17 -2.17 -3.91 -2.95
C LEU A 17 -2.80 -2.55 -3.28
N VAL A 18 -2.44 -1.50 -2.53
CA VAL A 18 -2.87 -0.12 -2.83
C VAL A 18 -2.38 0.29 -4.23
N GLU A 19 -1.11 0.03 -4.54
CA GLU A 19 -0.52 0.34 -5.86
C GLU A 19 -1.23 -0.40 -7.00
N GLU A 20 -1.58 -1.67 -6.82
CA GLU A 20 -2.33 -2.42 -7.82
C GLU A 20 -3.70 -1.77 -8.12
N VAL A 21 -4.43 -1.35 -7.08
CA VAL A 21 -5.72 -0.68 -7.24
C VAL A 21 -5.57 0.65 -7.98
N LEU A 22 -4.58 1.46 -7.59
CA LEU A 22 -4.30 2.74 -8.25
C LEU A 22 -3.88 2.56 -9.71
N THR A 23 -3.06 1.55 -9.98
CA THR A 23 -2.61 1.20 -11.34
C THR A 23 -3.79 0.81 -12.22
N VAL A 24 -4.75 0.04 -11.70
CA VAL A 24 -5.98 -0.29 -12.43
C VAL A 24 -6.80 0.96 -12.73
N HIS A 25 -6.99 1.85 -11.75
CA HIS A 25 -7.73 3.09 -11.97
C HIS A 25 -7.05 3.98 -13.02
N ALA A 26 -5.73 4.15 -12.94
CA ALA A 26 -4.94 4.92 -13.90
C ALA A 26 -5.04 4.33 -15.32
N LYS A 27 -4.92 3.00 -15.48
CA LYS A 27 -5.03 2.31 -16.78
C LYS A 27 -6.39 2.48 -17.45
N ASN A 28 -7.45 2.65 -16.66
CA ASN A 28 -8.82 2.80 -17.16
C ASN A 28 -9.29 4.27 -17.19
N GLU A 29 -8.40 5.23 -16.90
CA GLU A 29 -8.72 6.66 -16.80
C GLU A 29 -9.88 6.94 -15.82
N TRP A 30 -10.01 6.11 -14.79
CA TRP A 30 -11.02 6.28 -13.75
C TRP A 30 -10.58 7.33 -12.72
N PRO A 31 -11.54 8.00 -12.05
CA PRO A 31 -11.21 8.86 -10.93
C PRO A 31 -10.44 8.09 -9.86
N SER A 32 -9.52 8.78 -9.19
CA SER A 32 -8.76 8.19 -8.08
C SER A 32 -9.72 7.63 -7.03
N PRO A 33 -9.52 6.38 -6.58
CA PRO A 33 -10.37 5.80 -5.55
C PRO A 33 -10.13 6.50 -4.22
N THR A 34 -11.17 6.52 -3.39
CA THR A 34 -11.06 6.93 -1.98
C THR A 34 -10.43 5.82 -1.15
N ILE A 35 -9.83 6.17 -0.01
CA ILE A 35 -9.25 5.17 0.93
C ILE A 35 -10.29 4.12 1.33
N LYS A 36 -11.53 4.53 1.57
CA LYS A 36 -12.64 3.62 1.82
C LYS A 36 -12.87 2.61 0.70
N GLN A 37 -12.84 3.06 -0.56
CA GLN A 37 -12.99 2.16 -1.71
C GLN A 37 -11.80 1.20 -1.84
N ILE A 38 -10.58 1.67 -1.56
CA ILE A 38 -9.38 0.82 -1.53
C ILE A 38 -9.51 -0.22 -0.42
N SER A 39 -9.89 0.18 0.80
CA SER A 39 -10.17 -0.71 1.94
C SER A 39 -11.15 -1.83 1.58
N TYR A 40 -12.30 -1.47 0.98
CA TYR A 40 -13.26 -2.47 0.50
C TYR A 40 -12.69 -3.41 -0.57
N LYS A 41 -11.78 -2.91 -1.41
CA LYS A 41 -11.21 -3.68 -2.52
C LYS A 41 -10.13 -4.66 -2.06
N ILE A 42 -9.27 -4.25 -1.14
CA ILE A 42 -8.09 -5.02 -0.71
C ILE A 42 -8.33 -5.82 0.58
N GLY A 43 -9.43 -5.55 1.30
CA GLY A 43 -9.81 -6.28 2.52
C GLY A 43 -9.09 -5.84 3.79
N CYS A 44 -8.40 -4.69 3.77
CA CYS A 44 -7.73 -4.09 4.92
C CYS A 44 -8.55 -2.92 5.48
N SER A 45 -8.39 -2.57 6.75
CA SER A 45 -9.05 -1.37 7.30
C SER A 45 -8.46 -0.08 6.72
N GLU A 46 -9.24 1.00 6.72
CA GLU A 46 -8.75 2.32 6.33
C GLU A 46 -7.56 2.77 7.19
N GLU A 47 -7.57 2.43 8.49
CA GLU A 47 -6.48 2.70 9.43
C GLU A 47 -5.19 1.98 9.05
N SER A 48 -5.24 0.68 8.73
CA SER A 48 -4.05 -0.07 8.31
C SER A 48 -3.47 0.45 6.99
N ILE A 49 -4.31 0.97 6.09
CA ILE A 49 -3.85 1.63 4.86
C ILE A 49 -3.12 2.93 5.21
N LEU A 50 -3.71 3.78 6.06
CA LEU A 50 -3.10 5.04 6.47
C LEU A 50 -1.79 4.83 7.22
N GLU A 51 -1.77 3.91 8.18
CA GLU A 51 -0.58 3.51 8.93
C GLU A 51 0.52 3.00 7.97
N SER A 52 0.16 2.17 6.99
CA SER A 52 1.12 1.69 5.98
C SER A 52 1.62 2.78 5.05
N LEU A 53 0.82 3.82 4.77
CA LEU A 53 1.30 4.99 4.02
C LEU A 53 2.22 5.89 4.85
N GLU A 54 2.05 5.90 6.18
CA GLU A 54 2.87 6.70 7.11
C GLU A 54 4.19 6.01 7.47
N PHE A 55 4.15 4.70 7.73
CA PHE A 55 5.28 3.92 8.25
C PHE A 55 5.82 2.89 7.27
N GLY A 56 5.06 2.53 6.24
CA GLY A 56 5.54 1.64 5.20
C GLY A 56 6.66 2.30 4.42
N THR A 57 7.82 1.67 4.44
CA THR A 57 8.87 1.97 3.49
C THR A 57 8.54 1.20 2.22
N PHE A 58 8.78 1.78 1.04
CA PHE A 58 9.27 0.96 -0.06
C PHE A 58 10.77 1.09 0.07
N GLU A 59 11.52 0.00 0.22
CA GLU A 59 12.97 0.11 0.05
C GLU A 59 13.21 0.88 -1.25
N PRO A 60 13.84 2.08 -1.22
CA PRO A 60 14.16 2.76 -2.45
C PRO A 60 15.06 1.79 -3.20
N VAL A 61 14.64 1.39 -4.40
CA VAL A 61 15.48 0.62 -5.31
C VAL A 61 16.73 1.46 -5.50
N THR A 62 17.80 1.13 -4.78
CA THR A 62 19.09 1.80 -4.87
C THR A 62 19.78 1.31 -6.14
N LEU A 63 19.17 1.60 -7.29
CA LEU A 63 19.81 1.54 -8.61
C LEU A 63 20.57 2.85 -8.87
N LEU A 64 21.42 3.22 -7.92
CA LEU A 64 22.56 4.09 -8.20
C LEU A 64 23.80 3.22 -7.95
N GLN A 65 24.08 2.35 -8.93
CA GLN A 65 25.41 1.78 -9.15
C GLN A 65 26.32 2.83 -9.80
#